data_AF-A0A7W1LMT5-F1
#
_entry.id   AF-A0A7W1LMT5-F1
#
_cell.length_a   1.000
_cell.length_b   1.000
_cell.length_c   1.000
_cell.angle_alpha   90.00
_cell.angle_beta   90.00
_cell.angle_gamma   90.00
#
_symmetry.space_group_name_H-M   'P 1'
#
loop_
_entity.id
_entity.type
_entity.pdbx_description
1 polymer ?
#
loop_
_entity_poly.entity_id
_entity_poly.type
_entity_poly.pdbx_seq_one_letter_code
_entity_poly.pdbx_strand_id
1 'polypeptide(L)'
;MTITCGIDWAEQRHDVAVLDHDGRVLARRRIDVGVRGFTELVGLLNDLAGGPSGLDGRSVPIAIETDKNLLVVALQSAGFTVYPINPLAVARYRDRHGQAGKKSDADDARVLADILRTDAHRHRALPEVSEHGREVKALARQHQEAVWAMQQTANRLRSILLDFYPQALLAFPNLLHKAAQAVLTAAPTPAHGARLTSRRVVTLLHRCGRRNDAALVEHIVG
;
A
#
# COMPACT_ATOMS: atom_id res chain seq x y z
N MET A 1 -24.63 -25.59 7.79
CA MET A 1 -24.06 -24.92 8.97
C MET A 1 -23.31 -23.69 8.47
N THR A 2 -23.56 -22.50 9.01
CA THR A 2 -22.86 -21.28 8.60
C THR A 2 -21.54 -21.18 9.35
N ILE A 3 -20.44 -20.99 8.61
CA ILE A 3 -19.10 -20.84 9.16
C ILE A 3 -18.49 -19.52 8.69
N THR A 4 -17.60 -18.94 9.48
CA THR A 4 -16.83 -17.75 9.12
C THR A 4 -15.35 -18.04 9.25
N CYS A 5 -14.54 -17.42 8.38
CA CYS A 5 -13.09 -17.58 8.39
C CYS A 5 -12.42 -16.24 8.68
N GLY A 6 -11.36 -16.28 9.47
CA GLY A 6 -10.47 -15.14 9.71
C GLY A 6 -9.04 -15.55 9.39
N ILE A 7 -8.31 -14.64 8.75
CA ILE A 7 -6.93 -14.83 8.33
C ILE A 7 -6.11 -13.67 8.84
N ASP A 8 -5.21 -13.97 9.77
CA ASP A 8 -4.15 -13.07 10.17
C ASP A 8 -2.95 -13.26 9.24
N TRP A 9 -2.56 -12.19 8.56
CA TRP A 9 -1.52 -12.22 7.55
C TRP A 9 -0.17 -11.80 8.15
N ALA A 10 0.86 -12.62 7.95
CA ALA A 10 2.25 -12.24 8.14
C ALA A 10 3.13 -12.61 6.94
N GLU A 11 4.33 -12.04 6.87
CA GLU A 11 5.26 -12.20 5.73
C GLU A 11 5.71 -13.65 5.49
N GLN A 12 5.82 -14.46 6.56
CA GLN A 12 6.35 -15.83 6.47
C GLN A 12 5.26 -16.90 6.43
N ARG A 13 4.14 -16.66 7.12
CA ARG A 13 3.03 -17.60 7.32
C ARG A 13 1.75 -16.81 7.55
N HIS A 14 0.60 -17.45 7.34
CA HIS A 14 -0.70 -16.88 7.70
C HIS A 14 -1.38 -17.77 8.73
N ASP A 15 -1.96 -17.17 9.75
CA ASP A 15 -2.75 -17.88 10.75
C ASP A 15 -4.22 -17.82 10.35
N VAL A 16 -4.89 -18.98 10.39
CA VAL A 16 -6.26 -19.19 9.94
C VAL A 16 -7.08 -19.72 11.09
N ALA A 17 -8.27 -19.15 11.30
CA ALA A 17 -9.27 -19.69 12.21
C ALA A 17 -10.63 -19.75 11.52
N VAL A 18 -11.35 -20.85 11.74
CA VAL A 18 -12.71 -21.04 11.24
C VAL A 18 -13.64 -21.24 12.43
N LEU A 19 -14.72 -20.45 12.47
CA LEU A 19 -15.72 -20.50 13.52
C LEU A 19 -17.05 -21.00 12.97
N ASP A 20 -17.83 -21.66 13.82
CA ASP A 20 -19.25 -21.88 13.57
C ASP A 20 -20.10 -20.68 14.00
N HIS A 21 -21.42 -20.79 13.78
CA HIS A 21 -22.38 -19.76 14.17
C HIS A 21 -22.40 -19.41 15.68
N ASP A 22 -22.04 -20.37 16.54
CA ASP A 22 -21.97 -20.20 17.99
C ASP A 22 -20.62 -19.60 18.45
N GLY A 23 -19.67 -19.42 17.53
CA GLY A 23 -18.33 -18.93 17.83
C GLY A 23 -17.38 -20.03 18.31
N ARG A 24 -17.73 -21.31 18.17
CA ARG A 24 -16.82 -22.42 18.46
C ARG A 24 -15.80 -22.53 17.33
N VAL A 25 -14.56 -22.77 17.72
CA VAL A 25 -13.46 -22.94 16.78
C VAL A 25 -13.56 -24.34 16.15
N LEU A 26 -13.88 -24.40 14.86
CA LEU A 26 -13.90 -25.63 14.08
C LEU A 26 -12.50 -26.03 13.61
N ALA A 27 -11.67 -25.04 13.28
CA ALA A 27 -10.30 -25.27 12.84
C ALA A 27 -9.39 -24.10 13.18
N ARG A 28 -8.11 -24.43 13.45
CA ARG A 28 -6.98 -23.51 13.41
C ARG A 28 -5.89 -24.11 12.52
N ARG A 29 -5.30 -23.30 11.65
CA ARG A 29 -4.19 -23.70 10.79
C ARG A 29 -3.20 -22.57 10.64
N ARG A 30 -1.94 -22.93 10.43
CA ARG A 30 -0.92 -22.01 9.95
C ARG A 30 -0.53 -22.46 8.56
N ILE A 31 -0.74 -21.60 7.57
CA ILE A 31 -0.49 -21.89 6.16
C ILE A 31 0.71 -21.10 5.65
N ASP A 32 1.38 -21.63 4.63
CA ASP A 32 2.44 -20.92 3.93
C ASP A 32 1.88 -19.84 3.00
N VAL A 33 2.71 -18.84 2.69
CA VAL A 33 2.36 -17.72 1.78
C VAL A 33 2.24 -18.11 0.29
N GLY A 34 2.48 -19.39 -0.03
CA GLY A 34 2.52 -19.91 -1.41
C GLY A 34 1.29 -20.71 -1.80
N VAL A 35 1.31 -21.24 -3.04
CA VAL A 35 0.21 -22.00 -3.64
C VAL A 35 -0.22 -23.19 -2.79
N ARG A 36 0.73 -23.86 -2.13
CA ARG A 36 0.43 -24.97 -1.20
C ARG A 36 -0.48 -24.51 -0.06
N GLY A 37 -0.11 -23.44 0.65
CA GLY A 37 -0.91 -22.93 1.76
C GLY A 37 -2.27 -22.41 1.32
N PHE A 38 -2.36 -21.81 0.13
CA PHE A 38 -3.62 -21.44 -0.48
C PHE A 38 -4.51 -22.67 -0.78
N THR A 39 -3.93 -23.72 -1.34
CA THR A 39 -4.65 -24.98 -1.64
C THR A 39 -5.14 -25.66 -0.35
N GLU A 40 -4.32 -25.68 0.70
CA GLU A 40 -4.70 -26.18 2.01
C GLU A 40 -5.87 -25.39 2.62
N LEU A 41 -5.86 -24.05 2.49
CA LEU A 41 -6.97 -23.20 2.94
C LEU A 41 -8.26 -23.52 2.18
N VAL A 42 -8.21 -23.60 0.84
CA VAL A 42 -9.39 -23.90 0.02
C VAL A 42 -9.95 -25.29 0.36
N GLY A 43 -9.07 -26.29 0.50
CA GLY A 43 -9.46 -27.64 0.92
C GLY A 43 -10.15 -27.63 2.29
N LEU A 44 -9.55 -26.98 3.28
CA LEU A 44 -10.12 -26.82 4.62
C LEU A 44 -11.53 -26.21 4.59
N LEU A 45 -11.72 -25.13 3.83
CA LEU A 45 -13.02 -24.45 3.74
C LEU A 45 -14.06 -25.32 3.02
N ASN A 46 -13.68 -26.03 1.97
CA ASN A 46 -14.56 -26.96 1.28
C ASN A 46 -14.97 -28.14 2.17
N ASP A 47 -14.04 -28.73 2.91
CA ASP A 47 -14.33 -29.85 3.82
C ASP A 47 -15.30 -29.44 4.94
N LEU A 48 -15.12 -28.23 5.49
CA LEU A 48 -15.97 -27.71 6.55
C LEU A 48 -17.34 -27.20 6.04
N ALA A 49 -17.41 -26.64 4.83
CA ALA A 49 -18.67 -26.15 4.23
C ALA A 49 -19.50 -27.29 3.58
N GLY A 50 -18.81 -28.26 2.99
CA GLY A 50 -19.34 -29.38 2.21
C GLY A 50 -19.88 -30.56 3.03
N GLY A 51 -20.01 -30.42 4.35
CA GLY A 51 -20.77 -31.35 5.20
C GLY A 51 -22.27 -31.42 4.80
N PRO A 52 -23.17 -32.02 5.62
CA PRO A 52 -24.57 -32.31 5.26
C PRO A 52 -25.45 -31.11 4.84
N SER A 53 -24.92 -29.88 4.84
CA SER A 53 -25.53 -28.68 4.29
C SER A 53 -25.26 -28.38 2.81
N GLY A 54 -24.32 -29.06 2.14
CA GLY A 54 -24.10 -28.92 0.68
C GLY A 54 -23.72 -27.52 0.18
N LEU A 55 -23.11 -26.69 1.03
CA LEU A 55 -22.69 -25.33 0.66
C LEU A 55 -21.33 -25.36 -0.04
N ASP A 56 -21.16 -24.54 -1.08
CA ASP A 56 -19.86 -24.29 -1.72
C ASP A 56 -18.95 -23.56 -0.71
N GLY A 57 -17.71 -24.02 -0.53
CA GLY A 57 -16.73 -23.36 0.35
C GLY A 57 -16.46 -21.90 -0.01
N ARG A 58 -16.75 -21.48 -1.26
CA ARG A 58 -16.70 -20.08 -1.70
C ARG A 58 -17.73 -19.17 -1.02
N SER A 59 -18.78 -19.76 -0.44
CA SER A 59 -19.82 -19.07 0.33
C SER A 59 -19.33 -18.63 1.71
N VAL A 60 -18.16 -19.10 2.16
CA VAL A 60 -17.60 -18.76 3.48
C VAL A 60 -17.04 -17.34 3.43
N PRO A 61 -17.56 -16.40 4.24
CA PRO A 61 -17.02 -15.05 4.32
C PRO A 61 -15.68 -15.06 5.07
N ILE A 62 -14.69 -14.37 4.49
CA ILE A 62 -13.30 -14.36 5.00
C ILE A 62 -12.92 -12.96 5.46
N ALA A 63 -12.53 -12.79 6.71
CA ALA A 63 -11.98 -11.54 7.24
C ALA A 63 -10.45 -11.55 7.20
N ILE A 64 -9.86 -10.42 6.82
CA ILE A 64 -8.40 -10.22 6.76
C ILE A 64 -8.08 -8.74 6.99
N GLU A 65 -6.91 -8.44 7.57
CA GLU A 65 -6.53 -7.06 7.96
C GLU A 65 -6.06 -6.16 6.80
N THR A 66 -6.08 -6.65 5.56
CA THR A 66 -5.56 -5.93 4.40
C THR A 66 -6.41 -6.18 3.15
N ASP A 67 -6.40 -5.23 2.23
CA ASP A 67 -7.09 -5.29 0.94
C ASP A 67 -6.15 -5.48 -0.25
N LYS A 68 -4.83 -5.69 -0.02
CA LYS A 68 -3.82 -5.55 -1.08
C LYS A 68 -2.82 -6.69 -1.23
N ASN A 69 -2.74 -7.63 -0.29
CA ASN A 69 -1.74 -8.69 -0.37
C ASN A 69 -2.09 -9.73 -1.47
N LEU A 70 -1.11 -10.57 -1.82
CA LEU A 70 -1.28 -11.60 -2.84
C LEU A 70 -2.39 -12.61 -2.50
N LEU A 71 -2.56 -12.94 -1.21
CA LEU A 71 -3.60 -13.85 -0.76
C LEU A 71 -5.01 -13.30 -1.02
N VAL A 72 -5.25 -12.01 -0.78
CA VAL A 72 -6.52 -11.34 -1.09
C VAL A 72 -6.84 -11.47 -2.57
N VAL A 73 -5.85 -11.21 -3.44
CA VAL A 73 -6.03 -11.34 -4.89
C VAL A 73 -6.38 -12.77 -5.28
N ALA A 74 -5.69 -13.76 -4.69
CA ALA A 74 -5.95 -15.18 -4.96
C ALA A 74 -7.35 -15.60 -4.48
N LEU A 75 -7.77 -15.17 -3.29
CA LEU A 75 -9.11 -15.43 -2.74
C LEU A 75 -10.21 -14.83 -3.61
N GLN A 76 -10.10 -13.56 -4.01
CA GLN A 76 -11.06 -12.93 -4.91
C GLN A 76 -11.10 -13.62 -6.28
N SER A 77 -9.94 -14.01 -6.83
CA SER A 77 -9.86 -14.71 -8.12
C SER A 77 -10.47 -16.11 -8.07
N ALA A 78 -10.44 -16.77 -6.90
CA ALA A 78 -11.10 -18.04 -6.66
C ALA A 78 -12.59 -17.93 -6.31
N GLY A 79 -13.14 -16.71 -6.27
CA GLY A 79 -14.57 -16.45 -6.03
C GLY A 79 -14.98 -16.35 -4.56
N PHE A 80 -14.03 -16.20 -3.62
CA PHE A 80 -14.36 -16.01 -2.22
C PHE A 80 -14.81 -14.57 -1.93
N THR A 81 -15.74 -14.42 -0.98
CA THR A 81 -16.13 -13.11 -0.45
C THR A 81 -15.18 -12.70 0.68
N VAL A 82 -14.36 -11.68 0.42
CA VAL A 82 -13.33 -11.20 1.35
C VAL A 82 -13.76 -9.87 1.98
N TYR A 83 -13.62 -9.75 3.29
CA TYR A 83 -13.89 -8.54 4.07
C TYR A 83 -12.56 -8.00 4.64
N PRO A 84 -12.10 -6.83 4.16
CA PRO A 84 -10.94 -6.19 4.71
C PRO A 84 -11.36 -5.50 6.02
N ILE A 85 -10.75 -5.87 7.13
CA ILE A 85 -11.03 -5.28 8.43
C ILE A 85 -9.87 -4.35 8.81
N ASN A 86 -10.18 -3.11 9.20
CA ASN A 86 -9.15 -2.17 9.62
C ASN A 86 -8.42 -2.73 10.88
N PRO A 87 -7.07 -2.79 10.91
CA PRO A 87 -6.33 -3.27 12.08
C PRO A 87 -6.70 -2.57 13.39
N LEU A 88 -7.01 -1.26 13.32
CA LEU A 88 -7.47 -0.51 14.49
C LEU A 88 -8.85 -1.01 14.97
N ALA A 89 -9.74 -1.38 14.05
CA ALA A 89 -11.02 -1.98 14.40
C ALA A 89 -10.82 -3.35 15.06
N VAL A 90 -9.95 -4.21 14.50
CA VAL A 90 -9.61 -5.52 15.09
C VAL A 90 -9.11 -5.36 16.53
N ALA A 91 -8.24 -4.38 16.78
CA ALA A 91 -7.78 -4.06 18.13
C ALA A 91 -8.94 -3.71 19.08
N ARG A 92 -9.91 -2.90 18.65
CA ARG A 92 -11.09 -2.56 19.46
C ARG A 92 -12.01 -3.75 19.70
N TYR A 93 -12.15 -4.64 18.72
CA TYR A 93 -12.88 -5.89 18.91
C TYR A 93 -12.19 -6.83 19.90
N ARG A 94 -10.86 -6.87 19.90
CA ARG A 94 -10.08 -7.63 20.88
C ARG A 94 -10.34 -7.12 22.30
N ASP A 95 -10.27 -5.80 22.49
CA ASP A 95 -10.51 -5.13 23.79
C ASP A 95 -11.94 -5.39 24.33
N ARG A 96 -12.93 -5.58 23.44
CA ARG A 96 -14.31 -5.88 23.82
C ARG A 96 -14.47 -7.20 24.59
N HIS A 97 -13.60 -8.18 24.32
CA HIS A 97 -13.73 -9.55 24.83
C HIS A 97 -12.68 -9.93 25.90
N GLY A 98 -11.73 -9.04 26.23
CA GLY A 98 -10.74 -9.30 27.28
C GLY A 98 -10.22 -8.03 27.95
N GLN A 99 -10.29 -7.97 29.28
CA GLN A 99 -9.69 -6.89 30.08
C GLN A 99 -8.20 -7.12 30.43
N ALA A 100 -7.66 -8.31 30.15
CA ALA A 100 -6.26 -8.63 30.41
C ALA A 100 -5.48 -8.55 29.09
N GLY A 101 -4.55 -7.60 28.98
CA GLY A 101 -3.71 -7.34 27.81
C GLY A 101 -2.69 -8.45 27.47
N LYS A 102 -3.09 -9.72 27.58
CA LYS A 102 -2.30 -10.86 27.12
C LYS A 102 -2.52 -11.02 25.62
N LYS A 103 -1.69 -10.33 24.84
CA LYS A 103 -1.56 -10.55 23.39
C LYS A 103 -1.10 -11.99 23.18
N SER A 104 -2.01 -12.86 22.75
CA SER A 104 -1.64 -14.15 22.17
C SER A 104 -1.74 -13.95 20.66
N ASP A 105 -0.61 -13.89 19.96
CA ASP A 105 -0.58 -13.72 18.50
C ASP A 105 -1.39 -14.82 17.76
N ALA A 106 -1.73 -15.93 18.43
CA ALA A 106 -2.58 -17.00 17.89
C ALA A 106 -4.11 -16.74 17.98
N ASP A 107 -4.55 -15.57 18.47
CA ASP A 107 -5.98 -15.22 18.59
C ASP A 107 -6.48 -14.23 17.54
N ASP A 108 -5.62 -13.61 16.73
CA ASP A 108 -6.04 -12.54 15.81
C ASP A 108 -6.88 -13.05 14.65
N ALA A 109 -6.52 -14.21 14.07
CA ALA A 109 -7.34 -14.90 13.09
C ALA A 109 -8.73 -15.28 13.65
N ARG A 110 -8.81 -15.65 14.93
CA ARG A 110 -10.08 -15.97 15.60
C ARG A 110 -10.94 -14.72 15.76
N VAL A 111 -10.35 -13.61 16.20
CA VAL A 111 -11.04 -12.32 16.34
C VAL A 111 -11.61 -11.88 15.00
N LEU A 112 -10.83 -11.97 13.92
CA LEU A 112 -11.29 -11.66 12.56
C LEU A 112 -12.51 -12.50 12.14
N ALA A 113 -12.47 -13.82 12.36
CA ALA A 113 -13.60 -14.71 12.06
C ALA A 113 -14.85 -14.34 12.88
N ASP A 114 -14.66 -13.97 14.14
CA ASP A 114 -15.73 -13.63 15.09
C ASP A 114 -16.37 -12.27 14.78
N ILE A 115 -15.59 -11.31 14.26
CA ILE A 115 -16.08 -10.03 13.76
C ILE A 115 -17.11 -10.24 12.65
N LEU A 116 -16.83 -11.11 11.67
CA LEU A 116 -17.82 -11.39 10.62
C LEU A 116 -19.01 -12.18 11.15
N ARG A 117 -18.77 -13.12 12.06
CA ARG A 117 -19.85 -13.93 12.65
C ARG A 117 -20.90 -13.05 13.35
N THR A 118 -20.45 -12.00 14.04
CA THR A 118 -21.33 -11.14 14.85
C THR A 118 -21.77 -9.86 14.13
N ASP A 119 -20.86 -9.25 13.36
CA ASP A 119 -21.00 -7.89 12.85
C ASP A 119 -20.74 -7.78 11.33
N ALA A 120 -20.83 -8.86 10.55
CA ALA A 120 -20.61 -8.80 9.09
C ALA A 120 -21.41 -7.69 8.38
N HIS A 121 -22.63 -7.41 8.83
CA HIS A 121 -23.49 -6.35 8.29
C HIS A 121 -22.92 -4.92 8.48
N ARG A 122 -21.95 -4.73 9.38
CA ARG A 122 -21.24 -3.46 9.61
C ARG A 122 -19.98 -3.33 8.76
N HIS A 123 -19.54 -4.40 8.12
CA HIS A 123 -18.33 -4.45 7.32
C HIS A 123 -18.69 -4.59 5.84
N ARG A 124 -17.88 -3.97 4.99
CA ARG A 124 -18.08 -4.00 3.54
C ARG A 124 -17.20 -5.07 2.93
N ALA A 125 -17.78 -5.99 2.18
CA ALA A 125 -17.01 -6.92 1.35
C ALA A 125 -16.20 -6.15 0.30
N LEU A 126 -15.04 -6.68 -0.07
CA LEU A 126 -14.29 -6.15 -1.20
C LEU A 126 -15.17 -6.24 -2.45
N PRO A 127 -15.33 -5.11 -3.18
CA PRO A 127 -16.09 -5.15 -4.41
C PRO A 127 -15.36 -6.02 -5.43
N GLU A 128 -16.13 -6.65 -6.30
CA GLU A 128 -15.57 -7.18 -7.54
C GLU A 128 -15.00 -6.02 -8.35
N VAL A 129 -13.73 -6.12 -8.70
CA VAL A 129 -13.05 -5.13 -9.51
C VAL A 129 -13.04 -5.64 -10.95
N SER A 130 -13.65 -4.88 -11.85
CA SER A 130 -13.62 -5.18 -13.28
C SER A 130 -12.17 -5.23 -13.80
N GLU A 131 -11.97 -5.83 -14.97
CA GLU A 131 -10.66 -5.88 -15.61
C GLU A 131 -10.03 -4.49 -15.78
N HIS A 132 -10.78 -3.56 -16.39
CA HIS A 132 -10.40 -2.15 -16.49
C HIS A 132 -10.09 -1.51 -15.12
N GLY A 133 -10.85 -1.84 -14.08
CA GLY A 133 -10.58 -1.35 -12.72
C GLY A 133 -9.24 -1.85 -12.17
N ARG A 134 -8.85 -3.08 -12.48
CA ARG A 134 -7.54 -3.64 -12.09
C ARG A 134 -6.40 -2.95 -12.83
N GLU A 135 -6.57 -2.65 -14.12
CA GLU A 135 -5.60 -1.89 -14.91
C GLU A 135 -5.37 -0.48 -14.34
N VAL A 136 -6.46 0.24 -14.05
CA VAL A 136 -6.37 1.56 -13.40
C VAL A 136 -5.67 1.48 -12.05
N LYS A 137 -5.96 0.46 -11.23
CA LYS A 137 -5.29 0.24 -9.94
C LYS A 137 -3.79 -0.03 -10.11
N ALA A 138 -3.39 -0.78 -11.14
CA ALA A 138 -1.98 -1.02 -11.45
C ALA A 138 -1.27 0.27 -11.89
N LEU A 139 -1.86 1.03 -12.81
CA LEU A 139 -1.33 2.31 -13.29
C LEU A 139 -1.21 3.34 -12.16
N ALA A 140 -2.23 3.47 -11.31
CA ALA A 140 -2.23 4.40 -10.19
C ALA A 140 -1.11 4.10 -9.19
N ARG A 141 -0.82 2.82 -8.94
CA ARG A 141 0.30 2.39 -8.09
C ARG A 141 1.66 2.71 -8.71
N GLN A 142 1.86 2.42 -9.99
CA GLN A 142 3.09 2.79 -10.70
C GLN A 142 3.30 4.31 -10.70
N HIS A 143 2.24 5.08 -10.89
CA HIS A 143 2.29 6.54 -10.80
C HIS A 143 2.70 7.01 -9.40
N GLN A 144 2.13 6.42 -8.34
CA GLN A 144 2.49 6.75 -6.96
C GLN A 144 3.96 6.43 -6.66
N GLU A 145 4.44 5.26 -7.10
CA GLU A 145 5.85 4.85 -6.96
C GLU A 145 6.79 5.81 -7.68
N ALA A 146 6.43 6.25 -8.90
CA ALA A 146 7.19 7.24 -9.65
C ALA A 146 7.26 8.60 -8.93
N VAL A 147 6.16 9.06 -8.33
CA VAL A 147 6.13 10.29 -7.52
C VAL A 147 7.05 10.18 -6.31
N TRP A 148 7.03 9.04 -5.60
CA TRP A 148 7.93 8.81 -4.48
C TRP A 148 9.39 8.77 -4.89
N ALA A 149 9.72 8.06 -5.98
CA ALA A 149 11.08 8.01 -6.52
C ALA A 149 11.58 9.40 -6.94
N MET A 150 10.72 10.21 -7.57
CA MET A 150 11.02 11.59 -7.91
C MET A 150 11.33 12.42 -6.66
N GLN A 151 10.49 12.34 -5.61
CA GLN A 151 10.70 13.08 -4.37
C GLN A 151 11.98 12.65 -3.65
N GLN A 152 12.25 11.34 -3.58
CA GLN A 152 13.47 10.81 -2.97
C GLN A 152 14.72 11.30 -3.72
N THR A 153 14.68 11.29 -5.05
CA THR A 153 15.77 11.80 -5.90
C THR A 153 15.99 13.30 -5.67
N ALA A 154 14.93 14.09 -5.62
CA ALA A 154 15.02 15.53 -5.36
C ALA A 154 15.59 15.83 -3.96
N ASN A 155 15.16 15.09 -2.94
CA ASN A 155 15.69 15.23 -1.58
C ASN A 155 17.18 14.88 -1.52
N ARG A 156 17.61 13.83 -2.23
CA ARG A 156 19.02 13.46 -2.31
C ARG A 156 19.85 14.52 -3.02
N LEU A 157 19.36 15.06 -4.14
CA LEU A 157 20.00 16.19 -4.83
C LEU A 157 20.11 17.41 -3.91
N ARG A 158 19.04 17.74 -3.19
CA ARG A 158 19.04 18.84 -2.22
C ARG A 158 20.11 18.65 -1.15
N SER A 159 20.25 17.45 -0.59
CA SER A 159 21.28 17.16 0.41
C SER A 159 22.69 17.41 -0.14
N ILE A 160 22.99 16.93 -1.36
CA ILE A 160 24.30 17.14 -2.00
C ILE A 160 24.56 18.64 -2.27
N LEU A 161 23.55 19.35 -2.76
CA LEU A 161 23.67 20.79 -3.01
C LEU A 161 23.84 21.59 -1.72
N LEU A 162 23.24 21.16 -0.60
CA LEU A 162 23.41 21.84 0.68
C LEU A 162 24.86 21.78 1.15
N ASP A 163 25.52 20.64 0.97
CA ASP A 163 26.90 20.42 1.40
C ASP A 163 27.93 21.08 0.48
N PHE A 164 27.68 21.09 -0.84
CA PHE A 164 28.70 21.47 -1.84
C PHE A 164 28.38 22.74 -2.65
N TYR A 165 27.11 23.07 -2.87
CA TYR A 165 26.70 24.18 -3.73
C TYR A 165 25.43 24.89 -3.21
N PRO A 166 25.46 25.48 -2.00
CA PRO A 166 24.27 26.01 -1.35
C PRO A 166 23.61 27.18 -2.10
N GLN A 167 24.38 27.93 -2.89
CA GLN A 167 23.87 29.01 -3.73
C GLN A 167 22.84 28.52 -4.76
N ALA A 168 22.99 27.29 -5.27
CA ALA A 168 22.00 26.67 -6.14
C ALA A 168 20.62 26.52 -5.47
N LEU A 169 20.59 26.28 -4.15
CA LEU A 169 19.35 26.13 -3.39
C LEU A 169 18.68 27.48 -3.11
N LEU A 170 19.46 28.56 -3.01
CA LEU A 170 18.92 29.91 -2.93
C LEU A 170 18.32 30.33 -4.27
N ALA A 171 19.03 30.06 -5.37
CA ALA A 171 18.55 30.33 -6.73
C ALA A 171 17.29 29.51 -7.08
N PHE A 172 17.22 28.26 -6.60
CA PHE A 172 16.15 27.33 -6.92
C PHE A 172 15.56 26.62 -5.69
N PRO A 173 14.58 27.25 -5.00
CA PRO A 173 13.88 26.62 -3.87
C PRO A 173 13.11 25.35 -4.26
N ASN A 174 12.69 25.24 -5.52
CA ASN A 174 12.05 24.04 -6.09
C ASN A 174 12.92 23.41 -7.18
N LEU A 175 13.65 22.35 -6.81
CA LEU A 175 14.56 21.62 -7.71
C LEU A 175 13.84 20.80 -8.80
N LEU A 176 12.55 20.50 -8.62
CA LEU A 176 11.75 19.80 -9.63
C LEU A 176 11.29 20.73 -10.76
N HIS A 177 11.45 22.05 -10.58
CA HIS A 177 11.08 23.00 -11.60
C HIS A 177 12.02 22.92 -12.81
N LYS A 178 11.47 22.94 -14.04
CA LYS A 178 12.24 22.78 -15.29
C LYS A 178 13.42 23.76 -15.42
N ALA A 179 13.26 24.98 -14.92
CA ALA A 179 14.32 25.98 -14.90
C ALA A 179 15.50 25.57 -14.01
N ALA A 180 15.23 25.03 -12.81
CA ALA A 180 16.25 24.53 -11.91
C ALA A 180 17.01 23.38 -12.55
N GLN A 181 16.29 22.42 -13.14
CA GLN A 181 16.89 21.30 -13.87
C GLN A 181 17.75 21.78 -15.05
N ALA A 182 17.25 22.70 -15.87
CA ALA A 182 17.98 23.21 -17.03
C ALA A 182 19.27 23.95 -16.65
N VAL A 183 19.20 24.81 -15.61
CA VAL A 183 20.35 25.60 -15.16
C VAL A 183 21.37 24.71 -14.43
N LEU A 184 20.92 23.84 -13.52
CA LEU A 184 21.83 22.93 -12.79
C LEU A 184 22.45 21.86 -13.69
N THR A 185 21.78 21.47 -14.77
CA THR A 185 22.40 20.60 -15.80
C THR A 185 23.50 21.34 -16.54
N ALA A 186 23.32 22.63 -16.84
CA ALA A 186 24.32 23.45 -17.52
C ALA A 186 25.45 23.93 -16.60
N ALA A 187 25.17 24.07 -15.30
CA ALA A 187 26.09 24.51 -14.27
C ALA A 187 25.95 23.66 -13.00
N PRO A 188 26.48 22.42 -12.99
CA PRO A 188 26.28 21.48 -11.89
C PRO A 188 27.16 21.75 -10.66
N THR A 189 28.15 22.65 -10.77
CA THR A 189 29.10 22.96 -9.68
C THR A 189 29.22 24.47 -9.46
N PRO A 190 29.69 24.92 -8.29
CA PRO A 190 29.89 26.35 -8.01
C PRO A 190 30.76 27.06 -9.07
N ALA A 191 31.82 26.40 -9.54
CA ALA A 191 32.71 26.93 -10.56
C ALA A 191 32.04 27.12 -11.93
N HIS A 192 31.09 26.25 -12.30
CA HIS A 192 30.29 26.45 -13.51
C HIS A 192 29.25 27.55 -13.30
N GLY A 193 28.65 27.61 -12.11
CA GLY A 193 27.72 28.67 -11.71
C GLY A 193 28.31 30.06 -11.85
N ALA A 194 29.52 30.26 -11.32
CA ALA A 194 30.24 31.53 -11.39
C ALA A 194 30.56 32.00 -12.83
N ARG A 195 30.50 31.10 -13.82
CA ARG A 195 30.75 31.41 -15.24
C ARG A 195 29.45 31.65 -16.01
N LEU A 196 28.28 31.51 -15.37
CA LEU A 196 27.01 31.81 -16.00
C LEU A 196 26.88 33.31 -16.23
N THR A 197 26.49 33.67 -17.45
CA THR A 197 26.15 35.05 -17.81
C THR A 197 24.63 35.18 -17.93
N SER A 198 24.09 36.39 -17.71
CA SER A 198 22.66 36.65 -17.86
C SER A 198 22.12 36.20 -19.22
N ARG A 199 22.88 36.45 -20.31
CA ARG A 199 22.52 35.97 -21.67
C ARG A 199 22.39 34.44 -21.74
N ARG A 200 23.28 33.70 -21.07
CA ARG A 200 23.24 32.23 -21.04
C ARG A 200 22.07 31.72 -20.23
N VAL A 201 21.79 32.32 -19.07
CA VAL A 201 20.63 31.96 -18.22
C VAL A 201 19.33 32.22 -18.97
N VAL A 202 19.15 33.39 -19.59
CA VAL A 202 18.02 33.73 -20.47
C VAL A 202 17.82 32.65 -21.54
N THR A 203 18.90 32.25 -22.21
CA THR A 203 18.85 31.21 -23.26
C THR A 203 18.35 29.86 -22.71
N LEU A 204 18.80 29.46 -21.51
CA LEU A 204 18.37 28.22 -20.86
C LEU A 204 16.89 28.28 -20.45
N LEU A 205 16.44 29.40 -19.90
CA LEU A 205 15.05 29.61 -19.50
C LEU A 205 14.09 29.57 -20.70
N HIS A 206 14.47 30.18 -21.83
CA HIS A 206 13.68 30.09 -23.06
C HIS A 206 13.53 28.66 -23.57
N ARG A 207 14.61 27.86 -23.54
CA ARG A 207 14.57 26.45 -23.97
C ARG A 207 13.66 25.59 -23.10
N CYS A 208 13.50 25.92 -21.82
CA CYS A 208 12.59 25.19 -20.93
C CYS A 208 11.15 25.76 -20.90
N GLY A 209 10.80 26.66 -21.84
CA GLY A 209 9.46 27.21 -22.00
C GLY A 209 9.10 28.32 -21.01
N ARG A 210 10.09 28.94 -20.35
CA ARG A 210 9.88 30.11 -19.48
C ARG A 210 10.09 31.41 -20.28
N ARG A 211 9.27 32.42 -19.97
CA ARG A 211 9.50 33.81 -20.41
C ARG A 211 10.66 34.42 -19.60
N ASN A 212 11.29 35.44 -20.16
CA ASN A 212 12.34 36.19 -19.48
C ASN A 212 11.81 36.83 -18.19
N ASP A 213 12.12 36.22 -17.07
CA ASP A 213 11.95 36.79 -15.74
C ASP A 213 13.29 37.42 -15.35
N ALA A 214 13.38 38.75 -15.52
CA ALA A 214 14.61 39.48 -15.25
C ALA A 214 15.06 39.34 -13.79
N ALA A 215 14.10 39.33 -12.84
CA ALA A 215 14.38 39.15 -11.42
C ALA A 215 14.96 37.76 -11.14
N LEU A 216 14.44 36.71 -11.79
CA LEU A 216 15.01 35.37 -11.68
C LEU A 216 16.41 35.27 -12.29
N VAL A 217 16.67 35.93 -13.42
CA VAL A 217 18.00 35.94 -14.05
C VAL A 217 19.02 36.64 -13.16
N GLU A 218 18.67 37.78 -12.57
CA GLU A 218 19.52 38.49 -11.62
C GLU A 218 19.77 37.64 -10.37
N HIS A 219 18.74 37.00 -9.82
CA HIS A 219 18.84 36.12 -8.65
C HIS A 219 19.68 34.86 -8.88
N ILE A 220 19.80 34.38 -10.13
CA ILE A 220 20.63 33.21 -10.47
C ILE A 220 22.11 33.59 -10.65
N VAL A 221 22.38 34.81 -11.14
CA VAL A 221 23.74 35.26 -11.50
C VAL A 221 24.40 36.06 -10.36
N GLY A 222 23.62 36.72 -9.50
CA GLY A 222 24.09 37.43 -8.30
C GLY A 222 24.44 36.49 -7.16
#